data_AF-A0AAD1ZDK8-F1
#
_entry.id   AF-A0AAD1ZDK8-F1
#
_cell.length_a   1.000
_cell.length_b   1.000
_cell.length_c   1.000
_cell.angle_alpha   90.00
_cell.angle_beta   90.00
_cell.angle_gamma   90.00
#
_symmetry.space_group_name_H-M   'P 1'
#
loop_
_entity.id
_entity.type
_entity.pdbx_description
1 polymer ?
#
loop_
_entity_poly.entity_id
_entity_poly.type
_entity_poly.pdbx_seq_one_letter_code
_entity_poly.pdbx_strand_id
1 'polypeptide(L)'
;MEAENSGIVKLKCCVKNYDWGKIGRESSVARLYAKNSGEETEDSKPYAEFWMGTHESGPSYAVVAQVVVGQGENGVPLGSHGRGNSCNLVNLKDWIEQNPCVIGDKVLQKWGPSLPFLFKVCSPLNPARIMD
;
A
#
# COMPACT_ATOMS: atom_id res chain seq x y z
N MET A 1 21.48 -9.98 19.11
CA MET A 1 20.37 -10.84 18.67
C MET A 1 19.47 -9.96 17.83
N GLU A 2 19.78 -9.84 16.54
CA GLU A 2 18.94 -9.10 15.59
C GLU A 2 17.84 -10.05 15.15
N ALA A 3 16.59 -9.70 15.47
CA ALA A 3 15.46 -10.40 14.90
C ALA A 3 15.47 -10.14 13.40
N GLU A 4 15.52 -11.19 12.59
CA GLU A 4 15.36 -11.09 11.14
C GLU A 4 13.98 -10.54 10.82
N ASN A 5 13.89 -9.21 10.72
CA ASN A 5 12.79 -8.56 10.04
C ASN A 5 13.16 -8.68 8.56
N SER A 6 12.60 -9.68 7.87
CA SER A 6 12.70 -9.76 6.41
C SER A 6 12.26 -8.39 5.88
N GLY A 7 13.19 -7.53 5.47
CA GLY A 7 12.93 -6.14 5.06
C GLY A 7 12.00 -6.02 3.85
N ILE A 8 11.54 -7.15 3.34
CA ILE A 8 10.52 -7.31 2.32
C ILE A 8 9.15 -7.35 3.01
N VAL A 9 8.35 -6.30 2.77
CA VAL A 9 6.95 -6.21 3.19
C VAL A 9 6.03 -6.16 1.98
N LYS A 10 4.85 -6.78 2.08
CA LYS A 10 3.79 -6.63 1.07
C LYS A 10 3.18 -5.24 1.21
N LEU A 11 2.97 -4.56 0.09
CA LEU A 11 2.22 -3.31 0.05
C LEU A 11 0.77 -3.55 -0.35
N LYS A 12 -0.15 -2.81 0.27
CA LYS A 12 -1.49 -2.54 -0.25
C LYS A 12 -1.50 -1.11 -0.78
N CYS A 13 -1.76 -0.92 -2.06
CA CYS A 13 -1.53 0.36 -2.72
C CYS A 13 -2.83 0.99 -3.26
N CYS A 14 -2.71 2.23 -3.73
CA CYS A 14 -3.86 3.05 -4.11
C CYS A 14 -4.14 2.97 -5.62
N VAL A 15 -5.43 3.03 -5.98
CA VAL A 15 -5.89 3.22 -7.36
C VAL A 15 -6.46 4.61 -7.52
N LYS A 16 -6.15 5.26 -8.64
CA LYS A 16 -6.83 6.48 -9.10
C LYS A 16 -7.79 6.12 -10.22
N ASN A 17 -9.05 6.47 -10.04
CA ASN A 17 -10.16 6.15 -10.94
C ASN A 17 -10.48 7.36 -11.83
N TYR A 18 -9.51 7.85 -12.59
CA TYR A 18 -9.72 8.96 -13.52
C TYR A 18 -10.46 8.49 -14.77
N ASP A 19 -11.29 9.37 -15.35
CA ASP A 19 -12.18 9.04 -16.48
C ASP A 19 -11.44 8.58 -17.74
N TRP A 20 -10.15 8.89 -17.86
CA TRP A 20 -9.33 8.43 -18.97
C TRP A 20 -8.90 6.96 -18.85
N GLY A 21 -9.11 6.32 -17.69
CA GLY A 21 -8.74 4.93 -17.43
C GLY A 21 -9.63 3.92 -18.15
N LYS A 22 -9.08 2.74 -18.45
CA LYS A 22 -9.89 1.61 -18.94
C LYS A 22 -10.90 1.17 -17.88
N ILE A 23 -12.05 0.69 -18.34
CA ILE A 23 -13.17 0.30 -17.50
C ILE A 23 -12.99 -1.13 -16.98
N GLY A 24 -13.26 -1.34 -15.69
CA GLY A 24 -13.35 -2.65 -15.06
C GLY A 24 -12.18 -3.58 -15.40
N ARG A 25 -12.49 -4.85 -15.68
CA ARG A 25 -11.49 -5.92 -15.92
C ARG A 25 -10.65 -5.74 -17.18
N GLU A 26 -11.03 -4.84 -18.10
CA GLU A 26 -10.20 -4.51 -19.27
C GLU A 26 -8.95 -3.71 -18.87
N SER A 27 -8.98 -3.07 -17.71
CA SER A 27 -7.84 -2.35 -17.16
C SER A 27 -6.81 -3.29 -16.56
N SER A 28 -5.53 -3.09 -16.94
CA SER A 28 -4.42 -3.75 -16.24
C SER A 28 -4.33 -3.29 -14.78
N VAL A 29 -4.68 -2.03 -14.50
CA VAL A 29 -4.73 -1.46 -13.15
C VAL A 29 -5.80 -2.15 -12.31
N ALA A 30 -7.00 -2.38 -12.85
CA ALA A 30 -8.06 -3.10 -12.13
C ALA A 30 -7.63 -4.51 -11.73
N ARG A 31 -7.08 -5.27 -12.68
CA ARG A 31 -6.61 -6.65 -12.44
C ARG A 31 -5.46 -6.69 -11.44
N LEU A 32 -4.55 -5.72 -11.50
CA LEU A 32 -3.47 -5.58 -10.52
C LEU A 32 -4.02 -5.25 -9.12
N TYR A 33 -4.96 -4.31 -9.06
CA TYR A 33 -5.61 -3.92 -7.82
C TYR A 33 -6.27 -5.12 -7.14
N ALA A 34 -7.10 -5.88 -7.85
CA ALA A 34 -7.76 -7.06 -7.30
C ALA A 34 -6.77 -8.06 -6.67
N LYS A 35 -5.64 -8.31 -7.35
CA LYS A 35 -4.59 -9.19 -6.83
C LYS A 35 -3.84 -8.60 -5.64
N ASN A 36 -3.66 -7.28 -5.61
CA ASN A 36 -2.94 -6.59 -4.55
C ASN A 36 -3.78 -6.50 -3.27
N SER A 37 -5.02 -6.02 -3.39
CA SER A 37 -5.94 -5.74 -2.29
C SER A 37 -6.75 -6.95 -1.83
N GLY A 38 -6.97 -7.93 -2.72
CA GLY A 38 -7.91 -9.03 -2.50
C GLY A 38 -9.38 -8.63 -2.71
N GLU A 39 -9.63 -7.42 -3.21
CA GLU A 39 -10.99 -6.89 -3.41
C GLU A 39 -11.47 -7.14 -4.85
N GLU A 40 -12.79 -7.24 -5.02
CA GLU A 40 -13.38 -7.34 -6.36
C GLU A 40 -13.33 -5.99 -7.09
N THR A 41 -13.18 -6.05 -8.41
CA THR A 41 -13.23 -4.87 -9.27
C THR A 41 -14.65 -4.56 -9.69
N GLU A 42 -15.00 -3.29 -9.73
CA GLU A 42 -16.28 -2.81 -10.24
C GLU A 42 -16.25 -2.72 -11.77
N ASP A 43 -17.17 -3.41 -12.45
CA ASP A 43 -17.13 -3.57 -13.90
C ASP A 43 -17.41 -2.26 -14.68
N SER A 44 -18.05 -1.26 -14.07
CA SER A 44 -18.37 0.04 -14.71
C SER A 44 -17.40 1.18 -14.35
N LYS A 45 -16.44 0.93 -13.45
CA LYS A 45 -15.55 1.96 -12.90
C LYS A 45 -14.29 2.11 -13.76
N PRO A 46 -13.81 3.34 -14.03
CA PRO A 46 -12.53 3.53 -14.70
C PRO A 46 -11.37 3.27 -13.74
N TYR A 47 -10.33 2.59 -14.20
CA TYR A 47 -9.12 2.28 -13.44
C TYR A 47 -7.90 2.81 -14.20
N ALA A 48 -7.44 4.01 -13.82
CA ALA A 48 -6.49 4.81 -14.58
C ALA A 48 -5.04 4.58 -14.14
N GLU A 49 -4.76 4.78 -12.85
CA GLU A 49 -3.42 4.65 -12.29
C GLU A 49 -3.41 3.75 -11.04
N PHE A 50 -2.36 2.95 -10.86
CA PHE A 50 -2.04 2.24 -9.63
C PHE A 50 -0.78 2.86 -9.04
N TRP A 51 -0.86 3.47 -7.86
CA TRP A 51 0.22 4.25 -7.26
C TRP A 51 0.93 3.44 -6.18
N MET A 52 2.25 3.44 -6.22
CA MET A 52 3.12 2.76 -5.26
C MET A 52 4.15 3.73 -4.71
N GLY A 53 4.03 4.05 -3.42
CA GLY A 53 4.97 4.91 -2.72
C GLY A 53 4.34 5.65 -1.53
N THR A 54 5.01 6.71 -1.10
CA THR A 54 4.67 7.50 0.10
C THR A 54 3.93 8.80 -0.23
N HIS A 55 3.29 8.90 -1.40
CA HIS A 55 2.61 10.11 -1.82
C HIS A 55 1.29 10.30 -1.06
N GLU A 56 1.07 11.49 -0.48
CA GLU A 56 -0.08 11.79 0.40
C GLU A 56 -1.43 11.60 -0.29
N SER A 57 -1.57 12.01 -1.56
CA SER A 57 -2.82 11.86 -2.33
C SER A 57 -3.14 10.42 -2.78
N GLY A 58 -2.25 9.46 -2.49
CA GLY A 58 -2.41 8.06 -2.85
C GLY A 58 -1.53 7.18 -1.98
N PRO A 59 -1.82 7.09 -0.66
CA PRO A 59 -0.94 6.41 0.28
C PRO A 59 -0.90 4.91 -0.01
N SER A 60 0.30 4.34 0.11
CA SER A 60 0.47 2.89 0.21
C SER A 60 0.59 2.47 1.67
N TYR A 61 0.23 1.22 1.96
CA TYR A 61 0.28 0.65 3.30
C TYR A 61 1.14 -0.61 3.31
N ALA A 62 2.01 -0.75 4.31
CA ALA A 62 2.73 -1.99 4.59
C ALA A 62 1.81 -2.95 5.34
N VAL A 63 1.75 -4.20 4.88
CA VAL A 63 1.04 -5.29 5.56
C VAL A 63 2.00 -5.89 6.58
N VAL A 64 1.78 -5.62 7.86
CA VAL A 64 2.62 -6.15 8.96
C VAL A 64 1.88 -7.26 9.71
N ALA A 65 2.62 -8.31 10.07
CA ALA A 65 2.08 -9.36 10.94
C ALA A 65 1.88 -8.80 12.35
N GLN A 66 0.78 -9.18 13.02
CA GLN A 66 0.66 -8.93 14.45
C GLN A 66 1.68 -9.77 15.20
N VAL A 67 2.64 -9.12 15.85
CA VAL A 67 3.33 -9.73 16.98
C VAL A 67 2.30 -9.74 18.12
N VAL A 68 1.78 -10.92 18.45
CA VAL A 68 1.03 -11.10 19.69
C VAL A 68 2.04 -10.86 20.82
N VAL A 69 2.07 -9.65 21.35
CA VAL A 69 2.80 -9.37 22.58
C VAL A 69 2.10 -10.19 23.66
N GLY A 70 2.84 -11.14 24.26
CA GLY A 70 2.32 -12.00 25.31
C GLY A 70 1.59 -11.16 26.37
N GLN A 71 0.36 -11.55 26.67
CA GLN A 71 -0.46 -10.91 27.69
C GLN A 71 0.29 -10.94 29.04
N GLY A 72 0.73 -9.77 29.49
CA GLY A 72 0.92 -9.54 30.92
C GLY A 72 -0.45 -9.64 31.59
N GLU A 73 -0.53 -10.44 32.64
CA GLU A 73 -1.69 -10.59 33.50
C GLU A 73 -2.24 -9.21 33.96
N ASN A 74 -3.55 -8.99 33.74
CA ASN A 74 -4.38 -7.87 34.25
C ASN A 74 -4.61 -6.61 33.39
N GLY A 75 -4.84 -6.75 32.07
CA GLY A 75 -5.41 -5.68 31.24
C GLY A 75 -6.64 -6.15 30.46
N VAL A 76 -7.83 -5.63 30.79
CA VAL A 76 -9.11 -5.97 30.15
C VAL A 76 -9.08 -5.57 28.65
N PRO A 77 -9.27 -6.48 27.69
CA PRO A 77 -9.45 -6.08 26.30
C PRO A 77 -10.91 -5.67 26.08
N LEU A 78 -11.11 -4.40 25.73
CA LEU A 78 -12.40 -3.89 25.32
C LEU A 78 -12.77 -4.49 23.96
N GLY A 79 -13.62 -5.52 23.99
CA GLY A 79 -14.47 -6.05 22.93
C GLY A 79 -13.94 -6.06 21.49
N SER A 80 -13.58 -7.24 20.97
CA SER A 80 -13.62 -7.50 19.54
C SER A 80 -14.32 -8.82 19.24
N HIS A 81 -15.64 -8.76 19.03
CA HIS A 81 -16.39 -9.81 18.38
C HIS A 81 -16.13 -9.68 16.87
N GLY A 82 -15.12 -10.37 16.34
CA GLY A 82 -14.79 -10.31 14.92
C GLY A 82 -13.83 -11.41 14.49
N ARG A 83 -14.39 -12.49 13.94
CA ARG A 83 -13.68 -13.60 13.32
C ARG A 83 -13.08 -13.13 11.98
N GLY A 84 -11.77 -12.95 11.93
CA GLY A 84 -11.03 -12.71 10.68
C GLY A 84 -9.60 -12.26 10.98
N ASN A 85 -8.60 -12.85 10.32
CA ASN A 85 -7.20 -12.43 10.40
C ASN A 85 -7.07 -10.91 10.16
N SER A 86 -6.95 -10.12 11.23
CA SER A 86 -6.73 -8.67 11.13
C SER A 86 -5.26 -8.44 10.76
N CYS A 87 -4.98 -8.30 9.47
CA CYS A 87 -3.67 -7.81 9.04
C CYS A 87 -3.55 -6.34 9.45
N ASN A 88 -2.55 -6.01 10.24
CA ASN A 88 -2.28 -4.62 10.60
C ASN A 88 -1.73 -3.93 9.34
N LEU A 89 -2.47 -2.94 8.84
CA LEU A 89 -2.00 -2.04 7.78
C LEU A 89 -1.38 -0.81 8.44
N VAL A 90 -0.11 -0.54 8.13
CA VAL A 90 0.59 0.66 8.59
C VAL A 90 0.86 1.54 7.37
N ASN A 91 0.67 2.85 7.46
CA ASN A 91 1.03 3.76 6.38
C ASN A 91 2.50 3.56 6.00
N LEU A 92 2.83 3.50 4.71
CA LEU A 92 4.18 3.18 4.27
C LEU A 92 5.22 4.21 4.75
N LYS A 93 4.86 5.51 4.79
CA LYS A 93 5.76 6.55 5.30
C LYS A 93 6.08 6.31 6.77
N ASP A 94 5.05 6.08 7.59
CA ASP A 94 5.21 5.80 9.03
C ASP A 94 5.99 4.49 9.28
N TRP A 95 5.80 3.49 8.41
CA TRP A 95 6.58 2.24 8.48
C TRP A 95 8.06 2.48 8.16
N ILE A 96 8.39 3.33 7.17
CA ILE A 96 9.78 3.72 6.86
C ILE A 96 10.38 4.55 8.00
N GLU A 97 9.60 5.43 8.65
CA GLU A 97 10.06 6.17 9.84
C GLU A 97 10.49 5.23 10.98
N GLN A 98 9.77 4.12 11.16
CA GLN A 98 10.10 3.08 12.14
C GLN A 98 11.23 2.14 11.68
N ASN A 99 11.52 2.10 10.37
CA ASN A 99 12.50 1.19 9.76
C ASN A 99 13.43 1.96 8.78
N PRO A 100 14.19 2.97 9.25
CA PRO A 100 14.93 3.88 8.36
C PRO A 100 15.99 3.18 7.49
N CYS A 101 16.50 2.03 7.92
CA CYS A 101 17.52 1.27 7.20
C CYS A 101 17.05 0.78 5.81
N VAL A 102 15.74 0.71 5.56
CA VAL A 102 15.18 0.18 4.30
C VAL A 102 15.37 1.12 3.10
N ILE A 103 15.55 2.42 3.35
CA ILE A 103 15.82 3.43 2.31
C ILE A 103 17.30 3.85 2.28
N GLY A 104 18.04 3.59 3.37
CA GLY A 104 19.45 3.91 3.53
C GLY A 104 19.73 5.38 3.90
N ASP A 105 20.87 5.62 4.56
CA ASP A 105 21.20 6.90 5.19
C ASP A 105 21.22 8.09 4.22
N LYS A 106 21.73 7.89 3.00
CA LYS A 106 21.80 8.95 1.99
C LYS A 106 20.42 9.43 1.56
N VAL A 107 19.46 8.50 1.45
CA VAL A 107 18.09 8.84 1.05
C VAL A 107 17.38 9.50 2.24
N LEU A 108 17.51 8.90 3.43
CA LEU A 108 16.91 9.43 4.66
C LEU A 108 17.38 10.86 4.96
N GLN A 109 18.67 11.14 4.83
CA GLN A 109 19.23 12.47 5.09
C GLN A 109 18.66 13.55 4.14
N LYS A 110 18.40 13.19 2.88
CA LYS A 110 18.02 14.16 1.84
C LYS A 110 16.52 14.31 1.65
N TRP A 111 15.75 13.23 1.79
CA TRP A 111 14.30 13.21 1.53
C TRP A 111 13.47 12.76 2.74
N GLY A 112 14.12 12.47 3.87
CA GLY A 112 13.44 11.96 5.05
C GLY A 112 12.86 10.56 4.80
N PRO A 113 11.75 10.21 5.46
CA PRO A 113 11.10 8.91 5.34
C PRO A 113 10.25 8.74 4.06
N SER A 114 10.22 9.76 3.20
CA SER A 114 9.50 9.74 1.94
C SER A 114 10.38 9.19 0.82
N LEU A 115 9.79 8.38 -0.06
CA LEU A 115 10.49 7.91 -1.25
C LEU A 115 10.68 9.08 -2.25
N PRO A 116 11.87 9.21 -2.86
CA PRO A 116 12.16 10.29 -3.81
C PRO A 116 11.54 10.08 -5.20
N PHE A 117 10.64 9.10 -5.34
CA PHE A 117 9.93 8.77 -6.57
C PHE A 117 8.53 8.24 -6.23
N LEU A 118 7.64 8.31 -7.22
CA LEU A 118 6.33 7.66 -7.18
C LEU A 118 6.28 6.68 -8.35
N PHE A 119 6.17 5.39 -8.05
CA PHE A 119 6.03 4.37 -9.10
C PHE A 119 4.56 4.18 -9.44
N LYS A 120 4.24 4.10 -10.74
CA LYS A 120 2.87 4.00 -11.23
C LYS A 120 2.73 2.93 -12.31
N VAL A 121 1.58 2.26 -12.33
CA VAL A 121 1.09 1.52 -13.51
C VAL A 121 -0.10 2.27 -14.06
N CYS A 122 -0.09 2.59 -15.35
CA CYS A 122 -1.17 3.30 -16.02
C CYS A 122 -1.92 2.39 -17.00
N SER A 123 -3.24 2.52 -17.06
CA SER A 123 -4.09 1.78 -18.00
C SER A 123 -5.00 2.75 -18.77
N PRO A 124 -4.45 3.47 -19.75
CA PRO A 124 -5.20 4.47 -20.50
C PRO A 124 -6.21 3.82 -21.44
N LEU A 125 -7.42 4.39 -21.50
CA LEU A 125 -8.45 4.02 -22.47
C LEU A 125 -7.98 4.37 -23.89
N ASN A 126 -7.37 5.55 -24.05
CA ASN A 126 -6.76 5.99 -25.29
C ASN A 126 -5.25 6.25 -25.08
N PRO A 127 -4.35 5.48 -25.72
CA PRO A 127 -2.91 5.65 -25.55
C PRO A 127 -2.38 7.01 -26.03
N ALA A 128 -3.11 7.74 -26.88
CA ALA A 128 -2.74 9.09 -27.33
C ALA A 128 -2.99 10.20 -26.29
N ARG A 129 -3.59 9.88 -25.13
CA ARG A 129 -3.94 10.85 -24.07
C ARG A 129 -3.09 10.72 -22.80
N ILE A 130 -1.93 10.07 -22.88
CA ILE A 130 -1.01 9.97 -21.74
C ILE A 130 -0.20 11.26 -21.65
N MET A 131 -0.84 12.36 -21.27
CA MET A 131 -0.20 13.57 -20.75
C MET A 131 -1.16 14.19 -19.73
N ASP A 132 -0.85 14.01 -18.46
CA ASP A 132 -1.38 14.82 -17.35
C ASP A 132 -0.47 16.04 -17.17
#